data_AF-A0A848SZM9-F1
#
_entry.id   AF-A0A848SZM9-F1
#
_cell.length_a   1.000
_cell.length_b   1.000
_cell.length_c   1.000
_cell.angle_alpha   90.00
_cell.angle_beta   90.00
_cell.angle_gamma   90.00
#
_symmetry.space_group_name_H-M   'P 1'
#
loop_
_entity.id
_entity.type
_entity.pdbx_description
1 polymer ?
#
loop_
_entity_poly.entity_id
_entity_poly.type
_entity_poly.pdbx_seq_one_letter_code
_entity_poly.pdbx_strand_id
1 'polypeptide(L)'
;MTTTVMFVLLILLEVIAASIAFETDSEIASRFYLYLILLNAIPIYLISISRKRLAVTIAMILALWIVPKRMYGAFVFYRVSEESANVVNYCYSYKIKNGNFPERIDENLLTYPESVKRIPYKKVGDNFSVSYFINTRTTSHYYIHNVGPKWNYYPD
;
A
#
# COMPACT_ATOMS: atom_id res chain seq x y z
N MET A 1 -28.77 -7.24 -17.88
CA MET A 1 -27.68 -6.31 -18.21
C MET A 1 -27.06 -5.69 -16.96
N THR A 2 -27.85 -5.15 -16.02
CA THR A 2 -27.35 -4.51 -14.79
C THR A 2 -26.53 -5.41 -13.87
N THR A 3 -26.94 -6.67 -13.64
CA THR A 3 -26.22 -7.60 -12.76
C THR A 3 -24.84 -7.94 -13.30
N THR A 4 -24.71 -8.22 -14.60
CA THR A 4 -23.42 -8.58 -15.21
C THR A 4 -22.40 -7.44 -15.09
N VAL A 5 -22.82 -6.19 -15.36
CA VAL A 5 -21.96 -5.01 -15.23
C VAL A 5 -21.48 -4.84 -13.78
N MET A 6 -22.38 -5.00 -12.80
CA MET A 6 -22.02 -4.93 -11.39
C MET A 6 -20.96 -5.97 -11.02
N PHE A 7 -21.10 -7.22 -11.46
CA PHE A 7 -20.11 -8.27 -11.19
C PHE A 7 -18.74 -7.97 -11.79
N VAL A 8 -18.70 -7.49 -13.03
CA VAL A 8 -17.45 -7.06 -13.67
C VAL A 8 -16.79 -5.96 -12.85
N LEU A 9 -17.55 -4.95 -12.41
CA LEU A 9 -17.02 -3.87 -11.58
C LEU A 9 -16.50 -4.35 -10.22
N LEU A 10 -17.21 -5.26 -9.54
CA LEU A 10 -16.78 -5.81 -8.26
C LEU A 10 -15.47 -6.59 -8.42
N ILE A 11 -15.38 -7.47 -9.42
CA ILE A 11 -14.16 -8.25 -9.69
C ILE A 11 -12.99 -7.32 -10.02
N LEU A 12 -13.21 -6.28 -10.84
CA LEU A 12 -12.16 -5.29 -11.15
C LEU A 12 -11.67 -4.57 -9.88
N LEU A 13 -12.58 -4.15 -9.00
CA LEU A 13 -12.22 -3.53 -7.73
C LEU A 13 -11.45 -4.48 -6.82
N GLU A 14 -11.82 -5.76 -6.77
CA GLU A 14 -11.08 -6.77 -6.00
C GLU A 14 -9.68 -7.01 -6.57
N VAL A 15 -9.52 -7.05 -7.90
CA VAL A 15 -8.20 -7.17 -8.55
C VAL A 15 -7.31 -5.99 -8.20
N ILE A 16 -7.83 -4.75 -8.31
CA ILE A 16 -7.07 -3.54 -7.93
C ILE A 16 -6.72 -3.59 -6.44
N ALA A 17 -7.66 -3.99 -5.58
CA ALA A 17 -7.43 -4.15 -4.14
C ALA A 17 -6.35 -5.21 -3.84
N ALA A 18 -6.32 -6.32 -4.58
CA ALA A 18 -5.32 -7.38 -4.45
C ALA A 18 -3.93 -6.95 -4.94
N SER A 19 -3.85 -6.13 -6.00
CA SER A 19 -2.57 -5.58 -6.46
C SER A 19 -1.98 -4.58 -5.47
N ILE A 20 -2.82 -3.77 -4.81
CA ILE A 20 -2.35 -2.85 -3.76
C ILE A 20 -1.77 -3.62 -2.57
N ALA A 21 -2.35 -4.78 -2.24
CA ALA A 21 -1.89 -5.60 -1.11
C ALA A 21 -0.42 -6.04 -1.24
N PHE A 22 0.10 -6.11 -2.47
CA PHE A 22 1.50 -6.45 -2.73
C PHE A 22 2.44 -5.44 -2.09
N GLU A 23 2.15 -4.15 -2.24
CA GLU A 23 2.98 -3.05 -1.71
C GLU A 23 2.63 -2.69 -0.25
N THR A 24 1.41 -3.01 0.20
CA THR A 24 0.94 -2.61 1.54
C THR A 24 1.09 -3.66 2.62
N ASP A 25 0.96 -4.95 2.29
CA ASP A 25 1.00 -6.03 3.26
C ASP A 25 2.19 -6.94 3.00
N SER A 26 2.10 -7.70 1.91
CA SER A 26 3.07 -8.72 1.52
C SER A 26 2.75 -9.29 0.14
N GLU A 27 3.77 -9.87 -0.48
CA GLU A 27 3.59 -10.66 -1.68
C GLU A 27 2.68 -11.86 -1.41
N ILE A 28 2.87 -12.52 -0.25
CA ILE A 28 2.06 -13.67 0.16
C ILE A 28 0.59 -13.26 0.34
N ALA A 29 0.32 -12.11 0.97
CA ALA A 29 -1.04 -11.61 1.14
C ALA A 29 -1.68 -11.25 -0.20
N SER A 30 -0.95 -10.60 -1.12
CA SER A 30 -1.45 -10.30 -2.46
C SER A 30 -1.86 -11.58 -3.20
N ARG A 31 -1.00 -12.60 -3.20
CA ARG A 31 -1.31 -13.91 -3.81
C ARG A 31 -2.54 -14.56 -3.18
N PHE A 32 -2.66 -14.49 -1.85
CA PHE A 32 -3.86 -14.97 -1.15
C PHE A 32 -5.13 -14.25 -1.61
N TYR A 33 -5.10 -12.93 -1.79
CA TYR A 33 -6.23 -12.17 -2.31
C TYR A 33 -6.56 -12.53 -3.75
N LEU A 34 -5.57 -12.77 -4.61
CA LEU A 34 -5.80 -13.25 -5.98
C LEU A 34 -6.52 -14.61 -5.98
N TYR A 35 -6.19 -15.51 -5.06
CA TYR A 35 -6.94 -16.77 -4.90
C TYR A 35 -8.36 -16.55 -4.40
N LEU A 36 -8.58 -15.60 -3.49
CA LEU A 36 -9.94 -15.26 -3.04
C LEU A 36 -10.82 -14.72 -4.17
N ILE A 37 -10.26 -13.99 -5.13
CA ILE A 37 -11.02 -13.49 -6.29
C ILE A 37 -11.58 -14.66 -7.11
N LEU A 38 -10.89 -15.80 -7.18
CA LEU A 38 -11.39 -17.00 -7.87
C LEU A 38 -12.70 -17.53 -7.25
N LEU A 39 -13.00 -17.20 -5.98
CA LEU A 39 -14.27 -17.54 -5.35
C LEU A 39 -15.48 -16.85 -6.02
N ASN A 40 -15.26 -15.82 -6.85
CA ASN A 40 -16.30 -15.26 -7.72
C ASN A 40 -16.83 -16.26 -8.75
N ALA A 41 -16.16 -17.38 -8.98
CA ALA A 41 -16.72 -18.50 -9.74
C ALA A 41 -18.03 -19.02 -9.12
N ILE A 42 -18.18 -18.97 -7.79
CA ILE A 42 -19.39 -19.40 -7.07
C ILE A 42 -20.61 -18.54 -7.47
N PRO A 43 -20.60 -17.20 -7.31
CA PRO A 43 -21.75 -16.40 -7.71
C PRO A 43 -21.98 -16.40 -9.23
N ILE A 44 -20.94 -16.55 -10.07
CA ILE A 44 -21.11 -16.76 -11.51
C ILE A 44 -21.90 -18.05 -11.79
N TYR A 45 -21.54 -19.16 -11.14
CA TYR A 45 -22.28 -20.41 -11.22
C TYR A 45 -23.72 -20.28 -10.69
N LEU A 46 -23.93 -19.58 -9.58
CA LEU A 46 -25.27 -19.34 -9.05
C LEU A 46 -26.18 -18.57 -10.01
N ILE A 47 -25.61 -17.68 -10.84
CA ILE A 47 -26.35 -16.99 -11.90
C ILE A 47 -26.81 -17.98 -12.98
N SER A 48 -26.00 -18.96 -13.35
CA SER A 48 -26.35 -19.94 -14.40
C SER A 48 -27.53 -20.84 -13.97
N ILE A 49 -27.66 -21.14 -12.68
CA ILE A 49 -28.81 -21.86 -12.10
C ILE A 49 -29.93 -20.93 -11.62
N SER A 50 -29.98 -19.69 -12.11
CA SER A 50 -31.03 -18.69 -11.82
C SER A 50 -31.16 -18.25 -10.34
N ARG A 51 -30.16 -18.51 -9.49
CA ARG A 51 -30.12 -18.09 -8.07
C ARG A 51 -29.52 -16.69 -7.89
N LYS A 52 -30.03 -15.70 -8.63
CA LYS A 52 -29.43 -14.35 -8.74
C LYS A 52 -29.29 -13.60 -7.41
N ARG A 53 -30.30 -13.67 -6.52
CA ARG A 53 -30.25 -12.99 -5.21
C ARG A 53 -29.08 -13.49 -4.37
N LEU A 54 -28.93 -14.80 -4.28
CA LEU A 54 -27.84 -15.43 -3.53
C LEU A 54 -26.48 -15.10 -4.13
N ALA A 55 -26.36 -15.11 -5.47
CA ALA A 55 -25.15 -14.70 -6.17
C ALA A 55 -24.72 -13.28 -5.80
N VAL A 56 -25.64 -12.32 -5.87
CA VAL A 56 -25.38 -10.91 -5.52
C VAL A 56 -24.97 -10.78 -4.06
N THR A 57 -25.65 -11.47 -3.14
CA THR A 57 -25.29 -11.42 -1.71
C THR A 57 -23.87 -11.92 -1.47
N ILE A 58 -23.49 -13.06 -2.06
CA ILE A 58 -22.14 -13.62 -1.89
C ILE A 58 -21.07 -12.70 -2.49
N ALA A 59 -21.30 -12.19 -3.71
CA ALA A 59 -20.37 -11.27 -4.36
C ALA A 59 -20.18 -9.98 -3.55
N MET A 60 -21.26 -9.42 -3.01
CA MET A 60 -21.18 -8.25 -2.15
C MET A 60 -20.41 -8.51 -0.86
N ILE A 61 -20.58 -9.69 -0.24
CA ILE A 61 -19.82 -10.08 0.96
C ILE A 61 -18.33 -10.18 0.65
N LEU A 62 -17.96 -10.82 -0.46
CA LEU A 62 -16.56 -10.91 -0.91
C LEU A 62 -15.96 -9.52 -1.14
N ALA A 63 -16.65 -8.67 -1.90
CA ALA A 63 -16.18 -7.34 -2.21
C ALA A 63 -16.06 -6.46 -0.96
N LEU A 64 -17.03 -6.49 -0.05
CA LEU A 64 -16.99 -5.74 1.21
C LEU A 64 -15.90 -6.24 2.17
N TRP A 65 -15.50 -7.50 2.04
CA TRP A 65 -14.42 -8.04 2.87
C TRP A 65 -13.03 -7.67 2.31
N ILE A 66 -12.87 -7.69 0.98
CA ILE A 66 -11.60 -7.42 0.31
C ILE A 66 -11.37 -5.91 0.13
N VAL A 67 -12.30 -5.20 -0.50
CA VAL A 67 -12.05 -3.85 -1.05
C VAL A 67 -11.81 -2.79 0.04
N PRO A 68 -12.66 -2.62 1.07
CA PRO A 68 -12.52 -1.50 2.01
C PRO A 68 -11.18 -1.50 2.76
N LYS A 69 -10.75 -2.67 3.24
CA LYS A 69 -9.49 -2.81 3.97
C LYS A 69 -8.28 -2.46 3.10
N ARG A 70 -8.31 -2.86 1.82
CA ARG A 70 -7.20 -2.63 0.90
C ARG A 70 -7.17 -1.19 0.38
N MET A 71 -8.32 -0.57 0.15
CA MET A 71 -8.39 0.85 -0.17
C MET A 71 -7.88 1.73 0.98
N TYR A 72 -8.18 1.35 2.23
CA TYR A 72 -7.59 2.01 3.39
C TYR A 72 -6.05 1.87 3.41
N GLY A 73 -5.53 0.67 3.13
CA GLY A 73 -4.09 0.44 2.96
C GLY A 73 -3.47 1.34 1.88
N ALA A 74 -4.15 1.50 0.74
CA ALA A 74 -3.73 2.39 -0.36
C ALA A 74 -3.62 3.85 0.09
N PHE A 75 -4.61 4.32 0.85
CA PHE A 75 -4.62 5.67 1.39
C PHE A 75 -3.46 5.91 2.36
N VAL A 76 -3.18 4.94 3.25
CA VAL A 76 -2.03 5.01 4.15
C VAL A 76 -0.72 4.97 3.36
N PHE A 77 -0.63 4.11 2.34
CA PHE A 77 0.54 4.04 1.45
C PHE A 77 0.84 5.38 0.81
N TYR A 78 -0.16 6.01 0.20
CA TYR A 78 -0.02 7.34 -0.40
C TYR A 78 0.56 8.35 0.60
N ARG A 79 -0.06 8.48 1.78
CA ARG A 79 0.36 9.47 2.80
C ARG A 79 1.77 9.20 3.31
N VAL A 80 2.10 7.95 3.63
CA VAL A 80 3.42 7.60 4.14
C VAL A 80 4.50 7.76 3.07
N SER A 81 4.19 7.45 1.80
CA SER A 81 5.12 7.64 0.68
C SER A 81 5.44 9.12 0.43
N GLU A 82 4.42 9.98 0.50
CA GLU A 82 4.56 11.43 0.34
C GLU A 82 5.39 12.03 1.48
N GLU A 83 5.07 11.68 2.73
CA GLU A 83 5.84 12.11 3.91
C GLU A 83 7.30 11.65 3.83
N SER A 84 7.53 10.40 3.41
CA SER A 84 8.89 9.86 3.28
C SER A 84 9.69 10.60 2.20
N ALA A 85 9.05 10.99 1.09
CA ALA A 85 9.67 11.83 0.07
C ALA A 85 9.98 13.24 0.60
N ASN A 86 9.10 13.83 1.41
CA ASN A 86 9.33 15.11 2.07
C ASN A 86 10.51 15.06 3.03
N VAL A 87 10.68 13.97 3.78
CA VAL A 87 11.85 13.73 4.63
C VAL A 87 13.14 13.70 3.81
N VAL A 88 13.15 12.99 2.67
CA VAL A 88 14.31 12.95 1.76
C VAL A 88 14.64 14.37 1.25
N ASN A 89 13.63 15.12 0.80
CA ASN A 89 13.79 16.49 0.32
C ASN A 89 14.31 17.44 1.41
N TYR A 90 13.82 17.28 2.64
CA TYR A 90 14.30 18.01 3.81
C TYR A 90 15.77 17.73 4.07
N CYS A 91 16.20 16.46 4.05
CA CYS A 91 17.60 16.08 4.25
C CYS A 91 18.53 16.76 3.24
N TYR A 92 18.17 16.78 1.97
CA TYR A 92 18.94 17.48 0.94
C TYR A 92 18.96 19.00 1.14
N SER A 93 17.80 19.59 1.42
CA SER A 93 17.69 21.03 1.70
C SER A 93 18.53 21.44 2.92
N TYR A 94 18.53 20.59 3.96
CA TYR A 94 19.31 20.79 5.16
C TYR A 94 20.82 20.68 4.87
N LYS A 95 21.25 19.70 4.06
CA LYS A 95 22.66 19.56 3.63
C LYS A 95 23.15 20.76 2.83
N ILE A 96 22.33 21.29 1.91
CA ILE A 96 22.68 22.50 1.14
C ILE A 96 22.93 23.70 2.07
N LYS A 97 22.10 23.85 3.11
CA LYS A 97 22.19 24.98 4.05
C LYS A 97 23.30 24.83 5.10
N ASN A 98 23.52 23.62 5.61
CA ASN A 98 24.36 23.37 6.79
C ASN A 98 25.63 22.57 6.49
N GLY A 99 25.83 22.14 5.24
CA GLY A 99 26.97 21.34 4.80
C GLY A 99 26.90 19.84 5.14
N ASN A 100 25.97 19.42 6.00
CA ASN A 100 25.82 18.02 6.45
C ASN A 100 24.35 17.59 6.49
N PHE A 101 24.07 16.28 6.42
CA PHE A 101 22.73 15.75 6.67
C PHE A 101 22.30 15.88 8.13
N PRO A 102 20.99 16.03 8.41
CA PRO A 102 20.49 16.21 9.78
C PRO A 102 20.70 14.94 10.61
N GLU A 103 21.04 15.07 11.89
CA GLU A 103 21.20 13.92 12.79
C GLU A 103 19.87 13.22 13.08
N ARG A 104 18.78 14.00 13.09
CA ARG A 104 17.41 13.53 13.35
C ARG A 104 16.42 14.30 12.48
N ILE A 105 15.30 13.67 12.18
CA ILE A 105 14.17 14.33 11.54
C ILE A 105 13.29 14.92 12.63
N ASP A 106 12.93 16.19 12.47
CA ASP A 106 11.95 16.84 13.33
C ASP A 106 10.55 16.32 12.95
N GLU A 107 9.85 15.74 13.92
CA GLU A 107 8.50 15.19 13.72
C GLU A 107 7.50 16.28 13.31
N ASN A 108 7.77 17.54 13.65
CA ASN A 108 6.95 18.70 13.24
C ASN A 108 7.04 18.99 11.73
N LEU A 109 7.98 18.37 11.01
CA LEU A 109 8.05 18.46 9.56
C LEU A 109 6.98 17.62 8.86
N LEU A 110 6.42 16.62 9.56
CA LEU A 110 5.42 15.75 8.96
C LEU A 110 4.04 16.40 9.04
N THR A 111 3.33 16.36 7.92
CA THR A 111 1.91 16.79 7.87
C THR A 111 1.04 15.81 8.67
N TYR A 112 1.48 14.55 8.76
CA TYR A 112 0.76 13.45 9.38
C TYR A 112 1.59 12.79 10.49
N PRO A 113 1.46 13.24 11.75
CA PRO A 113 2.27 12.78 12.88
C PRO A 113 2.21 11.27 13.12
N GLU A 114 1.10 10.61 12.80
CA GLU A 114 0.96 9.16 12.92
C GLU A 114 1.91 8.38 11.99
N SER A 115 2.41 9.03 10.94
CA SER A 115 3.36 8.45 9.98
C SER A 115 4.77 8.35 10.53
N VAL A 116 5.16 9.13 11.54
CA VAL A 116 6.52 9.10 12.14
C VAL A 116 6.92 7.67 12.51
N LYS A 117 6.01 6.92 13.15
CA LYS A 117 6.27 5.55 13.61
C LYS A 117 6.53 4.56 12.47
N ARG A 118 6.18 4.96 11.25
CA ARG A 118 6.29 4.18 10.02
C ARG A 118 7.45 4.61 9.16
N ILE A 119 8.13 5.72 9.47
CA ILE A 119 9.20 6.31 8.65
C ILE A 119 10.49 6.38 9.46
N PRO A 120 11.18 5.24 9.69
CA PRO A 120 12.52 5.25 10.28
C PRO A 120 13.51 6.05 9.42
N TYR A 121 14.25 6.93 10.09
CA TYR A 121 15.40 7.66 9.54
C TYR A 121 16.69 7.20 10.22
N LYS A 122 17.75 7.03 9.43
CA LYS A 122 19.09 6.71 9.94
C LYS A 122 20.15 7.49 9.18
N LYS A 123 21.01 8.21 9.90
CA LYS A 123 22.23 8.84 9.38
C LYS A 123 23.45 7.99 9.73
N VAL A 124 24.39 7.85 8.79
CA VAL A 124 25.71 7.25 9.01
C VAL A 124 26.75 8.05 8.24
N GLY A 125 27.58 8.84 8.92
CA GLY A 125 28.56 9.71 8.27
C GLY A 125 27.88 10.74 7.34
N ASP A 126 28.34 10.82 6.10
CA ASP A 126 27.71 11.64 5.05
C ASP A 126 26.66 10.87 4.22
N ASN A 127 26.03 9.88 4.83
CA ASN A 127 24.97 9.09 4.21
C ASN A 127 23.72 9.09 5.11
N PHE A 128 22.57 8.90 4.48
CA PHE A 128 21.32 8.69 5.20
C PHE A 128 20.43 7.68 4.47
N SER A 129 19.56 7.04 5.24
CA SER A 129 18.49 6.20 4.72
C SER A 129 17.16 6.58 5.35
N VAL A 130 16.12 6.57 4.52
CA VAL A 130 14.72 6.65 4.94
C VAL A 130 14.08 5.35 4.49
N SER A 131 13.38 4.66 5.38
CA SER A 131 12.52 3.56 4.96
C SER A 131 11.13 3.73 5.54
N TYR A 132 10.15 3.03 4.97
CA TYR A 132 8.82 2.99 5.51
C TYR A 132 8.10 1.67 5.25
N PHE A 133 7.04 1.44 6.03
CA PHE A 133 6.23 0.25 5.96
C PHE A 133 4.74 0.57 6.24
N ILE A 134 3.82 -0.18 5.63
CA ILE A 134 2.38 0.15 5.66
C ILE A 134 1.60 -0.73 6.64
N ASN A 135 1.41 -2.01 6.38
CA ASN A 135 0.64 -2.86 7.32
C ASN A 135 1.52 -3.85 8.08
N THR A 136 2.63 -4.28 7.49
CA THR A 136 3.58 -5.22 8.09
C THR A 136 4.96 -4.56 8.16
N ARG A 137 5.89 -5.16 8.89
CA ARG A 137 7.32 -4.75 8.86
C ARG A 137 8.15 -5.64 7.93
N THR A 138 7.53 -6.64 7.31
CA THR A 138 8.23 -7.60 6.44
C THR A 138 8.38 -7.04 5.04
N THR A 139 7.44 -6.21 4.61
CA THR A 139 7.58 -5.38 3.41
C THR A 139 8.09 -3.98 3.78
N SER A 140 9.03 -3.46 2.99
CA SER A 140 9.52 -2.10 3.22
C SER A 140 9.91 -1.40 1.93
N HIS A 141 9.64 -0.11 1.90
CA HIS A 141 10.12 0.80 0.88
C HIS A 141 11.28 1.58 1.46
N TYR A 142 12.35 1.79 0.71
CA TYR A 142 13.52 2.45 1.24
C TYR A 142 14.27 3.29 0.22
N TYR A 143 14.91 4.31 0.74
CA TYR A 143 15.77 5.24 0.06
C TYR A 143 17.12 5.26 0.77
N ILE A 144 18.22 5.19 0.01
CA ILE A 144 19.56 5.31 0.56
C ILE A 144 20.35 6.27 -0.33
N HIS A 145 20.86 7.35 0.25
CA HIS A 145 21.51 8.42 -0.51
C HIS A 145 22.68 7.91 -1.37
N ASN A 146 23.55 7.05 -0.82
CA ASN A 146 24.73 6.55 -1.56
C ASN A 146 24.44 5.48 -2.64
N VAL A 147 23.22 4.93 -2.70
CA VAL A 147 22.82 3.96 -3.75
C VAL A 147 22.23 4.68 -4.97
N GLY A 148 21.84 5.95 -4.81
CA GLY A 148 21.27 6.79 -5.87
C GLY A 148 19.85 7.24 -5.57
N PRO A 149 19.28 8.15 -6.38
CA PRO A 149 18.02 8.81 -6.07
C PRO A 149 16.80 7.96 -6.45
N LYS A 150 16.78 6.69 -6.02
CA LYS A 150 15.69 5.76 -6.33
C LYS A 150 15.13 5.17 -5.05
N TRP A 151 13.80 5.18 -4.96
CA TRP A 151 13.09 4.35 -4.02
C TRP A 151 13.21 2.90 -4.47
N ASN A 152 13.54 2.03 -3.53
CA ASN A 152 13.58 0.59 -3.72
C ASN A 152 12.49 -0.04 -2.88
N TYR A 153 12.03 -1.19 -3.35
CA TYR A 153 11.04 -2.00 -2.66
C TYR A 153 11.66 -3.33 -2.26
N TYR A 154 11.46 -3.73 -1.01
CA TYR A 154 11.80 -5.06 -0.51
C TYR A 154 10.50 -5.80 -0.23
N PRO A 155 10.08 -6.74 -1.12
CA PRO A 155 9.01 -7.67 -0.82
C PRO A 155 9.47 -8.64 0.26
N ASP A 156 8.53 -9.19 1.01
CA ASP A 156 8.77 -10.23 2.00
C ASP A 156 8.94 -11.63 1.39
#